data_AF-A0A6I9QLH6-F1
#
_entry.id   AF-A0A6I9QLH6-F1
#
_cell.length_a   1.000
_cell.length_b   1.000
_cell.length_c   1.000
_cell.angle_alpha   90.00
_cell.angle_beta   90.00
_cell.angle_gamma   90.00
#
_symmetry.space_group_name_H-M   'P 1'
#
loop_
_entity.id
_entity.type
_entity.pdbx_description
1 polymer ?
#
loop_
_entity_poly.entity_id
_entity_poly.type
_entity_poly.pdbx_seq_one_letter_code
_entity_poly.pdbx_strand_id
1 'polypeptide(L)'
;MPPSASRDIAAAELAARRAEVRSTVVLAFRDVLLAQERIKLAAETTELARRGSQAASRRVQAGKVSPVEETKAKIAEATAGLDTLQAQSELMQARQRLAATWGSAYPRFERAEPSTATYTELPFLPTVESLMSRLASSPSLQRVKSNVALRQAIVRVENSKATADVTVSMGVQRDAQSGRNLAVVGLSMPFGVFDRNQGNILEALKREEKARDELALTELQLRTSVLQAHARLEASRIEAQTIRDSVLPGAQAAYDAATKGFELGKFDFLDVLDAQRTLFQARAQYQRASGEAQRLAIDIDRQLGESTDSDATPTSTVPTSPAQR
;
A
#
# COMPACT_ATOMS: atom_id res chain seq x y z
N MET A 1 7.33 -4.35 34.63
CA MET A 1 6.67 -3.81 33.41
C MET A 1 5.17 -3.93 33.60
N PRO A 2 4.35 -2.88 33.45
CA PRO A 2 2.90 -3.07 33.49
C PRO A 2 2.49 -3.89 32.24
N PRO A 3 1.92 -5.10 32.42
CA PRO A 3 1.69 -6.05 31.33
C PRO A 3 0.68 -5.57 30.27
N SER A 4 -0.14 -4.55 30.58
CA SER A 4 -1.09 -3.94 29.65
C SER A 4 -0.41 -3.07 28.59
N ALA A 5 0.49 -2.16 28.97
CA ALA A 5 1.09 -1.22 28.03
C ALA A 5 1.96 -1.91 26.96
N SER A 6 2.68 -2.97 27.31
CA SER A 6 3.43 -3.80 26.35
C SER A 6 2.51 -4.52 25.37
N ARG A 7 1.37 -5.02 25.87
CA ARG A 7 0.38 -5.72 25.06
C ARG A 7 -0.28 -4.76 24.08
N ASP A 8 -0.60 -3.55 24.51
CA ASP A 8 -1.22 -2.52 23.67
C ASP A 8 -0.29 -2.04 22.56
N ILE A 9 1.01 -1.86 22.86
CA ILE A 9 2.04 -1.55 21.84
C ILE A 9 2.12 -2.67 20.80
N ALA A 10 2.23 -3.93 21.25
CA ALA A 10 2.32 -5.08 20.36
C ALA A 10 1.05 -5.25 19.49
N ALA A 11 -0.13 -4.97 20.04
CA ALA A 11 -1.39 -5.00 19.29
C ALA A 11 -1.45 -3.91 18.22
N ALA A 12 -1.02 -2.68 18.54
CA ALA A 12 -0.93 -1.58 17.59
C ALA A 12 0.10 -1.85 16.47
N GLU A 13 1.24 -2.45 16.81
CA GLU A 13 2.24 -2.87 15.83
C GLU A 13 1.73 -3.96 14.89
N LEU A 14 1.01 -4.96 15.43
CA LEU A 14 0.37 -6.00 14.62
C LEU A 14 -0.66 -5.41 13.65
N ALA A 15 -1.49 -4.48 14.11
CA ALA A 15 -2.48 -3.80 13.26
C ALA A 15 -1.80 -3.01 12.14
N ALA A 16 -0.73 -2.27 12.45
CA ALA A 16 0.05 -1.54 11.45
C ALA A 16 0.68 -2.49 10.41
N ARG A 17 1.24 -3.63 10.85
CA ARG A 17 1.83 -4.63 9.94
C ARG A 17 0.79 -5.30 9.05
N ARG A 18 -0.40 -5.59 9.57
CA ARG A 18 -1.52 -6.13 8.76
C ARG A 18 -1.93 -5.16 7.65
N ALA A 19 -2.09 -3.88 7.99
CA ALA A 19 -2.44 -2.84 7.02
C ALA A 19 -1.35 -2.68 5.94
N GLU A 20 -0.07 -2.75 6.32
CA GLU A 20 1.07 -2.70 5.40
C GLU A 20 1.11 -3.90 4.44
N VAL A 21 0.95 -5.13 4.94
CA VAL A 21 0.91 -6.34 4.11
C VAL A 21 -0.26 -6.27 3.14
N ARG A 22 -1.45 -5.92 3.63
CA ARG A 22 -2.65 -5.76 2.79
C ARG A 22 -2.42 -4.73 1.68
N SER A 23 -1.92 -3.55 2.03
CA SER A 23 -1.58 -2.49 1.07
C SER A 23 -0.63 -3.02 -0.01
N THR A 24 0.43 -3.72 0.39
CA THR A 24 1.42 -4.29 -0.52
C THR A 24 0.80 -5.31 -1.48
N VAL A 25 -0.03 -6.22 -0.97
CA VAL A 25 -0.72 -7.25 -1.78
C VAL A 25 -1.68 -6.61 -2.78
N VAL A 26 -2.51 -5.66 -2.34
CA VAL A 26 -3.48 -4.99 -3.22
C VAL A 26 -2.78 -4.22 -4.33
N LEU A 27 -1.71 -3.48 -4.01
CA LEU A 27 -0.92 -2.75 -5.00
C LEU A 27 -0.26 -3.70 -6.01
N ALA A 28 0.37 -4.77 -5.55
CA ALA A 28 1.00 -5.75 -6.42
C ALA A 28 -0.02 -6.46 -7.34
N PHE A 29 -1.22 -6.74 -6.82
CA PHE A 29 -2.31 -7.32 -7.62
C PHE A 29 -2.76 -6.37 -8.72
N ARG A 30 -2.91 -5.07 -8.41
CA ARG A 30 -3.26 -4.06 -9.41
C ARG A 30 -2.18 -3.88 -10.48
N ASP A 31 -0.90 -3.90 -10.10
CA ASP A 31 0.19 -3.82 -11.06
C ASP A 31 0.14 -4.98 -12.07
N VAL A 32 -0.28 -6.19 -11.64
CA VAL A 32 -0.52 -7.32 -12.56
C VAL A 32 -1.67 -7.03 -13.51
N LEU A 33 -2.82 -6.58 -13.02
CA LEU A 33 -3.98 -6.25 -13.87
C LEU A 33 -3.62 -5.19 -14.92
N LEU A 34 -2.90 -4.15 -14.51
CA LEU A 34 -2.43 -3.09 -15.40
C LEU A 34 -1.49 -3.64 -16.48
N ALA A 35 -0.54 -4.49 -16.10
CA ALA A 35 0.41 -5.08 -17.04
C ALA A 35 -0.28 -6.04 -18.04
N GLN A 36 -1.32 -6.76 -17.61
CA GLN A 36 -2.14 -7.60 -18.51
C GLN A 36 -2.87 -6.75 -19.56
N GLU A 37 -3.45 -5.61 -19.15
CA GLU A 37 -4.13 -4.70 -20.08
C GLU A 37 -3.13 -4.06 -21.07
N ARG A 38 -1.91 -3.72 -20.59
CA ARG A 38 -0.83 -3.22 -21.46
C ARG A 38 -0.43 -4.21 -22.55
N ILE A 39 -0.33 -5.50 -22.24
CA ILE A 39 -0.03 -6.53 -23.26
C ILE A 39 -1.14 -6.62 -24.28
N LYS A 40 -2.41 -6.59 -23.85
CA LYS A 40 -3.55 -6.63 -24.76
C LYS A 40 -3.51 -5.46 -25.75
N LEU A 41 -3.27 -4.25 -25.24
CA LEU A 41 -3.12 -3.03 -26.04
C LEU A 41 -1.93 -3.11 -27.01
N ALA A 42 -0.76 -3.55 -26.53
CA ALA A 42 0.44 -3.69 -27.36
C ALA A 42 0.27 -4.73 -28.49
N ALA A 43 -0.43 -5.84 -28.21
CA ALA A 43 -0.76 -6.84 -29.21
C ALA A 43 -1.72 -6.30 -30.29
N GLU A 44 -2.78 -5.59 -29.89
CA GLU A 44 -3.69 -4.90 -30.82
C GLU A 44 -2.94 -3.89 -31.69
N THR A 45 -1.97 -3.18 -31.11
CA THR A 45 -1.11 -2.20 -31.81
C THR A 45 -0.26 -2.86 -32.87
N THR A 46 0.43 -3.94 -32.50
CA THR A 46 1.33 -4.67 -33.39
C THR A 46 0.56 -5.24 -34.58
N GLU A 47 -0.63 -5.78 -34.36
CA GLU A 47 -1.46 -6.31 -35.45
C GLU A 47 -1.96 -5.21 -36.40
N LEU A 48 -2.32 -4.02 -35.88
CA LEU A 48 -2.68 -2.90 -36.75
C LEU A 48 -1.48 -2.40 -37.56
N ALA A 49 -0.32 -2.24 -36.92
CA ALA A 49 0.90 -1.76 -37.57
C ALA A 49 1.35 -2.73 -38.67
N ARG A 50 1.26 -4.04 -38.44
CA ARG A 50 1.51 -5.10 -39.43
C ARG A 50 0.55 -5.03 -40.62
N ARG A 51 -0.74 -4.83 -40.39
CA ARG A 51 -1.72 -4.65 -41.49
C ARG A 51 -1.41 -3.40 -42.31
N GLY A 52 -1.03 -2.31 -41.65
CA GLY A 52 -0.63 -1.06 -42.26
C GLY A 52 0.63 -1.16 -43.12
N SER A 53 1.70 -1.77 -42.59
CA SER A 53 2.94 -1.97 -43.33
C SER A 53 2.75 -2.81 -44.59
N GLN A 54 1.93 -3.86 -44.51
CA GLN A 54 1.57 -4.68 -45.67
C GLN A 54 0.74 -3.91 -46.71
N ALA A 55 -0.20 -3.07 -46.25
CA ALA A 55 -0.99 -2.24 -47.15
C ALA A 55 -0.12 -1.20 -47.87
N ALA A 56 0.79 -0.54 -47.15
CA ALA A 56 1.76 0.40 -47.71
C ALA A 56 2.67 -0.29 -48.74
N SER A 57 3.23 -1.46 -48.40
CA SER A 57 4.10 -2.23 -49.32
C SER A 57 3.38 -2.60 -50.62
N ARG A 58 2.12 -3.06 -50.55
CA ARG A 58 1.32 -3.33 -51.76
C ARG A 58 1.06 -2.08 -52.61
N ARG A 59 0.85 -0.92 -51.99
CA ARG A 59 0.64 0.35 -52.72
C ARG A 59 1.93 0.86 -53.37
N VAL A 60 3.09 0.68 -52.74
CA VAL A 60 4.40 1.00 -53.33
C VAL A 60 4.67 0.10 -54.54
N GLN A 61 4.43 -1.20 -54.42
CA GLN A 61 4.57 -2.14 -55.55
C GLN A 61 3.65 -1.79 -56.73
N ALA A 62 2.47 -1.24 -56.44
CA ALA A 62 1.54 -0.74 -57.45
C ALA A 62 1.89 0.67 -57.99
N GLY A 63 2.99 1.28 -57.54
CA GLY A 63 3.42 2.62 -57.93
C GLY A 63 2.52 3.76 -57.43
N LYS A 64 1.65 3.50 -56.45
CA LYS A 64 0.63 4.44 -55.98
C LYS A 64 1.07 5.33 -54.82
N VAL A 65 2.15 4.96 -54.12
CA VAL A 65 2.71 5.71 -52.99
C VAL A 65 4.24 5.63 -52.96
N SER A 66 4.88 6.51 -52.19
CA SER A 66 6.34 6.61 -52.09
C SER A 66 6.98 5.46 -51.28
N PRO A 67 8.18 4.96 -51.64
CA PRO A 67 8.96 4.04 -50.80
C PRO A 67 9.22 4.55 -49.37
N VAL A 68 9.17 5.88 -49.18
CA VAL A 68 9.29 6.51 -47.86
C VAL A 68 8.12 6.14 -46.94
N GLU A 69 6.90 6.02 -47.46
CA GLU A 69 5.73 5.61 -46.68
C GLU A 69 5.82 4.16 -46.21
N GLU A 70 6.27 3.25 -47.09
CA GLU A 70 6.54 1.86 -46.69
C GLU A 70 7.60 1.79 -45.59
N THR A 71 8.65 2.60 -45.69
CA THR A 71 9.71 2.64 -44.66
C THR A 71 9.15 3.11 -43.32
N LYS A 72 8.33 4.19 -43.31
CA LYS A 72 7.67 4.68 -42.08
C LYS A 72 6.76 3.62 -41.47
N ALA A 73 5.96 2.93 -42.28
CA ALA A 73 5.06 1.89 -41.79
C ALA A 73 5.81 0.68 -41.20
N LYS A 74 6.94 0.26 -41.81
CA LYS A 74 7.81 -0.79 -41.26
C LYS A 74 8.47 -0.39 -39.94
N ILE A 75 8.88 0.88 -39.79
CA ILE A 75 9.41 1.39 -38.51
C ILE A 75 8.32 1.35 -37.43
N ALA A 76 7.09 1.75 -37.75
CA ALA A 76 5.97 1.69 -36.82
C ALA A 76 5.65 0.24 -36.37
N GLU A 77 5.66 -0.72 -37.30
CA GLU A 77 5.50 -2.15 -36.98
C GLU A 77 6.62 -2.66 -36.06
N ALA A 78 7.88 -2.37 -36.38
CA ALA A 78 9.01 -2.78 -35.56
C ALA A 78 8.94 -2.19 -34.14
N THR A 79 8.55 -0.92 -34.02
CA THR A 79 8.37 -0.23 -32.73
C THR A 79 7.26 -0.87 -31.90
N ALA A 80 6.10 -1.15 -32.50
CA ALA A 80 5.01 -1.85 -31.81
C ALA A 80 5.40 -3.25 -31.33
N GLY A 81 6.22 -3.96 -32.11
CA GLY A 81 6.80 -5.24 -31.70
C GLY A 81 7.69 -5.12 -30.45
N LEU A 82 8.52 -4.08 -30.37
CA LEU A 82 9.33 -3.79 -29.18
C LEU A 82 8.46 -3.46 -27.96
N ASP A 83 7.40 -2.66 -28.13
CA ASP A 83 6.46 -2.33 -27.06
C ASP A 83 5.78 -3.58 -26.47
N THR A 84 5.46 -4.56 -27.33
CA THR A 84 4.89 -5.85 -26.89
C THR A 84 5.88 -6.64 -26.04
N LEU A 85 7.16 -6.71 -26.44
CA LEU A 85 8.21 -7.37 -25.65
C LEU A 85 8.42 -6.68 -24.30
N GLN A 86 8.37 -5.34 -24.28
CA GLN A 86 8.45 -4.58 -23.03
C GLN A 86 7.26 -4.87 -22.12
N ALA A 87 6.03 -4.85 -22.65
CA ALA A 87 4.82 -5.16 -21.88
C ALA A 87 4.85 -6.59 -21.30
N GLN A 88 5.39 -7.57 -22.05
CA GLN A 88 5.60 -8.94 -21.56
C GLN A 88 6.56 -9.00 -20.37
N SER A 89 7.68 -8.28 -20.45
CA SER A 89 8.65 -8.18 -19.35
C SER A 89 8.03 -7.52 -18.11
N GLU A 90 7.25 -6.44 -18.30
CA GLU A 90 6.54 -5.77 -17.22
C GLU A 90 5.53 -6.69 -16.51
N LEU A 91 4.76 -7.50 -17.26
CA LEU A 91 3.85 -8.47 -16.67
C LEU A 91 4.60 -9.55 -15.87
N MET A 92 5.71 -10.05 -16.40
CA MET A 92 6.53 -11.04 -15.69
C MET A 92 7.01 -10.48 -14.34
N GLN A 93 7.51 -9.25 -14.33
CA GLN A 93 7.97 -8.57 -13.11
C GLN A 93 6.82 -8.31 -12.13
N ALA A 94 5.66 -7.84 -12.60
CA ALA A 94 4.48 -7.63 -11.77
C ALA A 94 4.02 -8.94 -11.11
N ARG A 95 4.01 -10.04 -11.87
CA ARG A 95 3.66 -11.38 -11.36
C ARG A 95 4.65 -11.86 -10.29
N GLN A 96 5.95 -11.64 -10.49
CA GLN A 96 6.97 -11.96 -9.49
C GLN A 96 6.79 -11.16 -8.20
N ARG A 97 6.55 -9.84 -8.30
CA ARG A 97 6.31 -8.99 -7.13
C ARG A 97 5.07 -9.45 -6.36
N LEU A 98 3.98 -9.78 -7.05
CA LEU A 98 2.77 -10.30 -6.42
C LEU A 98 3.04 -11.65 -5.74
N ALA A 99 3.71 -12.58 -6.41
CA ALA A 99 4.05 -13.89 -5.85
C ALA A 99 4.91 -13.82 -4.59
N ALA A 100 5.83 -12.83 -4.53
CA ALA A 100 6.68 -12.60 -3.38
C ALA A 100 5.89 -12.23 -2.11
N THR A 101 4.70 -11.63 -2.25
CA THR A 101 3.87 -11.21 -1.11
C THR A 101 3.35 -12.37 -0.26
N TRP A 102 3.23 -13.58 -0.83
CA TRP A 102 2.88 -14.81 -0.12
C TRP A 102 4.04 -15.82 -0.10
N GLY A 103 5.28 -15.36 -0.31
CA GLY A 103 6.49 -16.17 -0.15
C GLY A 103 6.81 -17.11 -1.31
N SER A 104 6.20 -16.94 -2.49
CA SER A 104 6.53 -17.76 -3.67
C SER A 104 7.64 -17.13 -4.50
N ALA A 105 8.75 -17.86 -4.70
CA ALA A 105 9.88 -17.40 -5.52
C ALA A 105 9.53 -17.27 -7.01
N TYR A 106 8.51 -17.99 -7.47
CA TYR A 106 8.03 -17.97 -8.85
C TYR A 106 6.49 -17.83 -8.88
N PRO A 107 5.93 -17.10 -9.86
CA PRO A 107 4.48 -16.98 -9.99
C PRO A 107 3.86 -18.31 -10.41
N ARG A 108 2.98 -18.87 -9.57
CA ARG A 108 2.22 -20.12 -9.81
C ARG A 108 0.82 -19.88 -10.41
N PHE A 109 0.64 -18.74 -11.06
CA PHE A 109 -0.62 -18.32 -11.69
C PHE A 109 -0.28 -17.64 -13.00
N GLU A 110 -1.11 -17.80 -14.03
CA GLU A 110 -0.91 -17.16 -15.33
C GLU A 110 -1.60 -15.80 -15.45
N ARG A 111 -2.83 -15.72 -14.94
CA ARG A 111 -3.72 -14.56 -15.08
C ARG A 111 -4.23 -14.13 -13.70
N ALA A 112 -4.25 -12.82 -13.45
CA ALA A 112 -5.07 -12.24 -12.40
C ALA A 112 -6.41 -11.79 -12.99
N GLU A 113 -7.48 -11.96 -12.23
CA GLU A 113 -8.83 -11.52 -12.59
C GLU A 113 -9.44 -10.76 -11.42
N PRO A 114 -10.04 -9.58 -11.67
CA PRO A 114 -10.74 -8.85 -10.61
C PRO A 114 -11.97 -9.68 -10.19
N SER A 115 -12.04 -10.08 -8.92
CA SER A 115 -13.17 -10.87 -8.40
C SER A 115 -14.46 -10.04 -8.26
N THR A 116 -14.38 -8.72 -8.37
CA THR A 116 -15.48 -7.77 -8.12
C THR A 116 -15.39 -6.57 -9.04
N ALA A 117 -16.56 -6.08 -9.51
CA ALA A 117 -16.67 -4.87 -10.34
C ALA A 117 -16.06 -3.62 -9.68
N THR A 118 -16.02 -3.59 -8.34
CA THR A 118 -15.41 -2.55 -7.50
C THR A 118 -13.93 -2.30 -7.82
N TYR A 119 -13.20 -3.28 -8.37
CA TYR A 119 -11.80 -3.09 -8.74
C TYR A 119 -11.60 -2.19 -9.97
N THR A 120 -12.63 -2.04 -10.82
CA THR A 120 -12.58 -1.18 -12.01
C THR A 120 -13.05 0.24 -11.72
N GLU A 121 -13.76 0.45 -10.61
CA GLU A 121 -14.28 1.76 -10.24
C GLU A 121 -13.21 2.66 -9.59
N LEU A 122 -13.41 3.97 -9.74
CA LEU A 122 -12.58 4.96 -9.05
C LEU A 122 -12.80 4.83 -7.53
N PRO A 123 -11.75 5.02 -6.70
CA PRO A 123 -11.90 4.89 -5.27
C PRO A 123 -12.94 5.88 -4.73
N PHE A 124 -13.63 5.46 -3.67
CA PHE A 124 -14.45 6.37 -2.89
C PHE A 124 -13.58 7.47 -2.27
N LEU A 125 -14.08 8.72 -2.29
CA LEU A 125 -13.42 9.85 -1.65
C LEU A 125 -14.09 10.09 -0.28
N PRO A 126 -13.46 9.72 0.84
CA PRO A 126 -13.99 9.98 2.16
C PRO A 126 -14.00 11.49 2.48
N THR A 127 -14.91 11.91 3.36
CA THR A 127 -14.91 13.29 3.87
C THR A 127 -13.72 13.53 4.79
N VAL A 128 -13.21 14.76 4.83
CA VAL A 128 -12.11 15.13 5.73
C VAL A 128 -12.48 14.87 7.20
N GLU A 129 -13.74 15.11 7.57
CA GLU A 129 -14.25 14.84 8.92
C GLU A 129 -14.15 13.35 9.29
N SER A 130 -14.54 12.45 8.38
CA SER A 130 -14.40 11.00 8.57
C SER A 130 -12.95 10.56 8.70
N LEU A 131 -12.03 11.19 7.96
CA LEU A 131 -10.60 10.91 8.10
C LEU A 131 -10.03 11.38 9.44
N MET A 132 -10.45 12.56 9.91
CA MET A 132 -10.00 13.09 11.20
C MET A 132 -10.51 12.28 12.39
N SER A 133 -11.72 11.70 12.32
CA SER A 133 -12.22 10.80 13.37
C SER A 133 -11.41 9.50 13.44
N ARG A 134 -11.06 8.91 12.28
CA ARG A 134 -10.20 7.72 12.18
C ARG A 134 -8.76 7.98 12.63
N LEU A 135 -8.24 9.20 12.46
CA LEU A 135 -6.89 9.56 12.88
C LEU A 135 -6.67 9.31 14.39
N ALA A 136 -7.68 9.58 15.22
CA ALA A 136 -7.61 9.39 16.67
C ALA A 136 -7.45 7.92 17.08
N SER A 137 -7.99 6.98 16.29
CA SER A 137 -7.90 5.53 16.48
C SER A 137 -6.79 4.86 15.67
N SER A 138 -5.98 5.64 14.93
CA SER A 138 -4.94 5.09 14.07
C SER A 138 -3.89 4.27 14.85
N PRO A 139 -3.45 3.10 14.32
CA PRO A 139 -2.47 2.25 15.02
C PRO A 139 -1.14 2.96 15.32
N SER A 140 -0.69 3.84 14.42
CA SER A 140 0.54 4.61 14.58
C SER A 140 0.44 5.57 15.78
N LEU A 141 -0.69 6.26 15.94
CA LEU A 141 -0.94 7.15 17.07
C LEU A 141 -1.14 6.39 18.38
N GLN A 142 -1.86 5.26 18.35
CA GLN A 142 -2.02 4.39 19.53
C GLN A 142 -0.67 3.89 20.06
N ARG A 143 0.26 3.49 19.18
CA ARG A 143 1.61 3.07 19.56
C ARG A 143 2.36 4.17 20.33
N VAL A 144 2.31 5.41 19.84
CA VAL A 144 3.02 6.53 20.49
C VAL A 144 2.34 6.93 21.82
N LYS A 145 1.00 6.92 21.87
CA LYS A 145 0.25 7.11 23.13
C LYS A 145 0.63 6.07 24.19
N SER A 146 0.72 4.80 23.82
CA SER A 146 1.12 3.73 24.74
C SER A 146 2.58 3.86 25.19
N ASN A 147 3.48 4.39 24.36
CA ASN A 147 4.86 4.71 24.76
C ASN A 147 4.88 5.83 25.82
N VAL A 148 4.08 6.89 25.68
CA VAL A 148 3.94 7.93 26.72
C VAL A 148 3.47 7.31 28.04
N ALA A 149 2.43 6.48 28.01
CA ALA A 149 1.92 5.79 29.20
C ALA A 149 2.98 4.88 29.85
N LEU A 150 3.80 4.20 29.03
CA LEU A 150 4.95 3.42 29.51
C LEU A 150 6.00 4.30 30.20
N ARG A 151 6.38 5.44 29.60
CA ARG A 151 7.34 6.37 30.21
C ARG A 151 6.83 6.94 31.53
N GLN A 152 5.55 7.27 31.62
CA GLN A 152 4.90 7.67 32.87
C GLN A 152 4.96 6.57 33.94
N ALA A 153 4.75 5.31 33.56
CA ALA A 153 4.88 4.18 34.47
C ALA A 153 6.32 4.00 34.97
N ILE A 154 7.32 4.22 34.10
CA ILE A 154 8.74 4.18 34.48
C ILE A 154 9.07 5.29 35.48
N VAL A 155 8.58 6.53 35.26
CA VAL A 155 8.74 7.62 36.22
C VAL A 155 8.18 7.23 37.60
N ARG A 156 7.01 6.60 37.66
CA ARG A 156 6.42 6.11 38.93
C ARG A 156 7.31 5.07 39.63
N VAL A 157 7.93 4.17 38.87
CA VAL A 157 8.88 3.17 39.40
C VAL A 157 10.16 3.83 39.90
N GLU A 158 10.71 4.81 39.18
CA GLU A 158 11.91 5.52 39.65
C GLU A 158 11.63 6.37 40.90
N ASN A 159 10.43 6.93 41.02
CA ASN A 159 9.98 7.61 42.24
C ASN A 159 9.81 6.65 43.43
N SER A 160 9.31 5.42 43.21
CA SER A 160 9.17 4.47 44.32
C SER A 160 10.52 4.02 44.87
N LYS A 161 11.55 3.89 44.02
CA LYS A 161 12.93 3.58 44.43
C LYS A 161 13.60 4.67 45.28
N ALA A 162 13.04 5.88 45.33
CA ALA A 162 13.55 6.93 46.22
C ALA A 162 13.14 6.70 47.69
N THR A 163 12.21 5.79 47.96
CA THR A 163 11.77 5.42 49.31
C THR A 163 12.41 4.10 49.71
N ALA A 164 12.80 3.96 50.99
CA ALA A 164 13.43 2.75 51.50
C ALA A 164 12.42 1.59 51.57
N ASP A 165 12.73 0.47 50.92
CA ASP A 165 11.93 -0.75 51.02
C ASP A 165 12.21 -1.48 52.34
N VAL A 166 11.15 -1.92 53.02
CA VAL A 166 11.27 -2.79 54.20
C VAL A 166 11.35 -4.23 53.74
N THR A 167 12.49 -4.87 53.97
CA THR A 167 12.69 -6.29 53.68
C THR A 167 12.47 -7.11 54.95
N VAL A 168 11.52 -8.04 54.90
CA VAL A 168 11.30 -9.04 55.95
C VAL A 168 11.97 -10.34 55.53
N SER A 169 12.86 -10.84 56.37
CA SER A 169 13.57 -12.11 56.17
C SER A 169 13.17 -13.10 57.26
N MET A 170 12.98 -14.37 56.88
CA MET A 170 12.71 -15.46 57.80
C MET A 170 13.66 -16.60 57.47
N GLY A 171 14.37 -17.13 58.46
CA GLY A 171 15.35 -18.19 58.27
C GLY A 171 15.51 -19.04 59.52
N VAL A 172 16.25 -20.14 59.39
CA VAL A 172 16.58 -21.01 60.52
C VAL A 172 18.10 -21.00 60.67
N GLN A 173 18.60 -20.53 61.81
CA GLN A 173 20.02 -20.48 62.10
C GLN A 173 20.35 -21.53 63.15
N ARG A 174 21.36 -22.35 62.89
CA ARG A 174 21.86 -23.32 63.87
C ARG A 174 22.88 -22.64 64.77
N ASP A 175 22.57 -22.59 66.07
CA ASP A 175 23.47 -22.01 67.06
C ASP A 175 24.64 -22.95 67.33
N ALA A 176 25.86 -22.45 67.15
CA ALA A 176 27.09 -23.21 67.27
C ALA A 176 27.44 -23.57 68.73
N GLN A 177 26.91 -22.84 69.72
CA GLN A 177 27.15 -23.13 71.14
C GLN A 177 26.14 -24.13 71.72
N SER A 178 24.86 -24.04 71.37
CA SER A 178 23.81 -24.94 71.89
C SER A 178 23.44 -26.11 70.97
N GLY A 179 23.88 -26.10 69.72
CA GLY A 179 23.56 -27.12 68.71
C GLY A 179 22.11 -27.12 68.22
N ARG A 180 21.28 -26.16 68.68
CA ARG A 180 19.84 -26.05 68.38
C ARG A 180 19.58 -25.19 67.14
N ASN A 181 18.49 -25.49 66.45
CA ASN A 181 17.98 -24.66 65.35
C ASN A 181 17.07 -23.57 65.93
N LEU A 182 17.39 -22.31 65.68
CA LEU A 182 16.56 -21.17 66.04
C LEU A 182 15.90 -20.58 64.79
N ALA A 183 14.60 -20.33 64.87
CA ALA A 183 13.91 -19.51 63.88
C ALA A 183 14.29 -18.05 64.11
N VAL A 184 14.73 -17.37 63.05
CA VAL A 184 15.11 -15.96 63.05
C VAL A 184 14.20 -15.22 62.10
N VAL A 185 13.61 -14.13 62.57
CA VAL A 185 12.89 -13.15 61.75
C VAL A 185 13.66 -11.84 61.84
N GLY A 186 14.12 -11.34 60.68
CA GLY A 186 14.85 -10.09 60.58
C GLY A 186 14.10 -9.07 59.72
N LEU A 187 13.96 -7.85 60.21
CA LEU A 187 13.56 -6.70 59.38
C LEU A 187 14.80 -5.90 59.01
N SER A 188 14.97 -5.59 57.74
CA SER A 188 16.02 -4.71 57.22
C SER A 188 15.40 -3.55 56.46
N MET A 189 15.83 -2.32 56.77
CA MET A 189 15.46 -1.11 56.03
C MET A 189 16.75 -0.33 55.74
N PRO A 190 17.18 -0.22 54.47
CA PRO A 190 18.34 0.59 54.12
C PRO A 190 17.98 2.08 54.16
N PHE A 191 18.55 2.85 55.08
CA PHE A 191 18.36 4.30 55.13
C PHE A 191 19.29 4.98 54.12
N GLY A 192 18.73 5.37 52.96
CA GLY A 192 19.43 6.13 51.92
C GLY A 192 19.60 7.60 52.27
N VAL A 193 20.64 7.97 53.02
CA VAL A 193 20.89 9.38 53.43
C VAL A 193 21.43 10.22 52.25
N PHE A 194 22.18 9.60 51.33
CA PHE A 194 22.88 10.28 50.23
C PHE A 194 22.33 9.95 48.83
N ASP A 195 21.70 8.79 48.65
CA ASP A 195 21.15 8.36 47.35
C ASP A 195 19.62 8.37 47.39
N ARG A 196 19.04 9.43 46.82
CA ARG A 196 17.58 9.61 46.67
C ARG A 196 17.11 9.34 45.25
N ASN A 197 17.91 8.63 44.43
CA ASN A 197 17.60 8.32 43.03
C ASN A 197 17.35 9.55 42.13
N GLN A 198 17.78 10.75 42.52
CA GLN A 198 17.41 12.02 41.89
C GLN A 198 17.82 12.10 40.41
N GLY A 199 18.98 11.54 40.06
CA GLY A 199 19.48 11.52 38.68
C GLY A 199 18.60 10.66 37.77
N ASN A 200 18.25 9.45 38.20
CA ASN A 200 17.40 8.54 37.40
C ASN A 200 15.96 9.06 37.30
N ILE A 201 15.45 9.73 38.33
CA ILE A 201 14.15 10.42 38.29
C ILE A 201 14.18 11.54 37.25
N LEU A 202 15.19 12.41 37.29
CA LEU A 202 15.33 13.50 36.32
C LEU A 202 15.44 12.96 34.89
N GLU A 203 16.24 11.92 34.68
CA GLU A 203 16.37 11.26 33.39
C GLU A 203 15.05 10.65 32.90
N ALA A 204 14.31 9.97 33.78
CA ALA A 204 13.00 9.40 33.47
C ALA A 204 11.98 10.50 33.12
N LEU A 205 11.97 11.62 33.84
CA LEU A 205 11.13 12.78 33.54
C LEU A 205 11.46 13.38 32.16
N LYS A 206 12.74 13.56 31.83
CA LYS A 206 13.14 14.06 30.50
C LYS A 206 12.79 13.11 29.37
N ARG A 207 12.86 11.79 29.60
CA ARG A 207 12.38 10.79 28.63
C ARG A 207 10.86 10.80 28.46
N GLU A 208 10.12 11.12 29.52
CA GLU A 208 8.66 11.25 29.48
C GLU A 208 8.23 12.53 28.74
N GLU A 209 8.89 13.66 29.00
CA GLU A 209 8.74 14.91 28.25
C GLU A 209 9.01 14.70 26.76
N LYS A 210 10.15 14.09 26.42
CA LYS A 210 10.48 13.70 25.04
C LYS A 210 9.38 12.85 24.39
N ALA A 211 8.82 11.87 25.10
CA ALA A 211 7.76 11.02 24.55
C ALA A 211 6.47 11.80 24.27
N ARG A 212 6.14 12.84 25.06
CA ARG A 212 4.99 13.72 24.80
C ARG A 212 5.23 14.60 23.58
N ASP A 213 6.44 15.12 23.40
CA ASP A 213 6.81 15.88 22.21
C ASP A 213 6.76 15.00 20.94
N GLU A 214 7.24 13.76 21.04
CA GLU A 214 7.12 12.76 19.97
C GLU A 214 5.65 12.45 19.61
N LEU A 215 4.75 12.43 20.59
CA LEU A 215 3.31 12.28 20.36
C LEU A 215 2.73 13.47 19.57
N ALA A 216 2.99 14.70 20.02
CA ALA A 216 2.51 15.90 19.35
C ALA A 216 3.06 16.02 17.92
N LEU A 217 4.34 15.70 17.73
CA LEU A 217 4.97 15.65 16.41
C LEU A 217 4.33 14.60 15.51
N THR A 218 4.13 13.38 16.02
CA THR A 218 3.52 12.28 15.25
C THR A 218 2.09 12.61 14.84
N GLU A 219 1.30 13.21 15.73
CA GLU A 219 -0.07 13.64 15.44
C GLU A 219 -0.11 14.68 14.32
N LEU A 220 0.76 15.70 14.40
CA LEU A 220 0.87 16.73 13.38
C LEU A 220 1.29 16.14 12.03
N GLN A 221 2.33 15.30 12.01
CA GLN A 221 2.83 14.65 10.80
C GLN A 221 1.76 13.77 10.15
N LEU A 222 1.06 12.95 10.94
CA LEU A 222 0.01 12.08 10.45
C LEU A 222 -1.16 12.88 9.88
N ARG A 223 -1.57 13.95 10.57
CA ARG A 223 -2.63 14.84 10.10
C ARG A 223 -2.26 15.49 8.77
N THR A 224 -1.07 16.07 8.67
CA THR A 224 -0.59 16.70 7.43
C THR A 224 -0.49 15.69 6.29
N SER A 225 0.06 14.50 6.56
CA SER A 225 0.17 13.40 5.58
C SER A 225 -1.20 12.98 5.04
N VAL A 226 -2.18 12.75 5.91
CA VAL A 226 -3.54 12.33 5.53
C VAL A 226 -4.25 13.41 4.71
N LEU A 227 -4.13 14.69 5.10
CA LEU A 227 -4.73 15.80 4.35
C LEU A 227 -4.10 15.98 2.97
N GLN A 228 -2.77 15.82 2.87
CA GLN A 228 -2.07 15.86 1.58
C GLN A 228 -2.46 14.69 0.68
N ALA A 229 -2.55 13.48 1.23
CA ALA A 229 -2.99 12.29 0.50
C ALA A 229 -4.44 12.43 0.03
N HIS A 230 -5.33 13.00 0.85
CA HIS A 230 -6.73 13.27 0.50
C HIS A 230 -6.85 14.25 -0.66
N ALA A 231 -6.15 15.39 -0.62
CA ALA A 231 -6.17 16.37 -1.72
C ALA A 231 -5.62 15.78 -3.03
N ARG A 232 -4.56 14.96 -2.96
CA ARG A 232 -4.03 14.25 -4.14
C ARG A 232 -5.00 13.21 -4.67
N LEU A 233 -5.69 12.49 -3.77
CA LEU A 233 -6.70 11.49 -4.15
C LEU A 233 -7.84 12.16 -4.90
N GLU A 234 -8.33 13.30 -4.40
CA GLU A 234 -9.37 14.09 -5.05
C GLU A 234 -8.94 14.54 -6.45
N ALA A 235 -7.76 15.15 -6.58
CA ALA A 235 -7.23 15.61 -7.87
C ALA A 235 -7.08 14.45 -8.87
N SER A 236 -6.46 13.34 -8.45
CA SER A 236 -6.23 12.15 -9.28
C SER A 236 -7.53 11.47 -9.71
N ARG A 237 -8.55 11.47 -8.82
CA ARG A 237 -9.89 10.98 -9.14
C ARG A 237 -10.59 11.84 -10.17
N ILE A 238 -10.54 13.17 -10.02
CA ILE A 238 -11.11 14.11 -11.00
C ILE A 238 -10.43 13.93 -12.35
N GLU A 239 -9.10 13.88 -12.39
CA GLU A 239 -8.34 13.65 -13.63
C GLU A 239 -8.76 12.35 -14.32
N ALA A 240 -8.77 11.23 -13.59
CA ALA A 240 -9.17 9.94 -14.13
C ALA A 240 -10.62 9.96 -14.63
N GLN A 241 -11.52 10.65 -13.93
CA GLN A 241 -12.91 10.79 -14.34
C GLN A 241 -13.04 11.62 -15.62
N THR A 242 -12.36 12.76 -15.73
CA THR A 242 -12.35 13.59 -16.95
C THR A 242 -11.81 12.83 -18.15
N ILE A 243 -10.73 12.06 -17.97
CA ILE A 243 -10.17 11.25 -19.06
C ILE A 243 -11.17 10.18 -19.50
N ARG A 244 -11.80 9.49 -18.54
CA ARG A 244 -12.79 8.43 -18.83
C ARG A 244 -14.04 8.96 -19.52
N ASP A 245 -14.58 10.06 -19.03
CA ASP A 245 -15.90 10.54 -19.42
C ASP A 245 -15.84 11.47 -20.65
N SER A 246 -14.69 12.12 -20.93
CA SER A 246 -14.55 13.09 -22.03
C SER A 246 -13.45 12.75 -23.04
N VAL A 247 -12.24 12.40 -22.59
CA VAL A 247 -11.09 12.22 -23.49
C VAL A 247 -11.13 10.88 -24.22
N LEU A 248 -11.39 9.79 -23.49
CA LEU A 248 -11.41 8.43 -24.04
C LEU A 248 -12.48 8.23 -25.12
N PRO A 249 -13.75 8.65 -24.93
CA PRO A 249 -14.76 8.52 -25.97
C PRO A 249 -14.41 9.32 -27.23
N GLY A 250 -13.88 10.53 -27.08
CA GLY A 250 -13.44 11.36 -28.20
C GLY A 250 -12.27 10.74 -28.97
N ALA A 251 -11.25 10.24 -28.26
CA ALA A 251 -10.11 9.59 -28.88
C ALA A 251 -10.50 8.26 -29.57
N GLN A 252 -11.43 7.51 -28.98
CA GLN A 252 -11.97 6.28 -29.59
C GLN A 252 -12.73 6.60 -30.88
N ALA A 253 -13.64 7.58 -30.84
CA ALA A 253 -14.39 8.01 -32.01
C ALA A 253 -13.48 8.53 -33.14
N ALA A 254 -12.43 9.27 -32.80
CA ALA A 254 -11.44 9.74 -33.77
C ALA A 254 -10.68 8.57 -34.43
N TYR A 255 -10.26 7.59 -33.63
CA TYR A 255 -9.60 6.38 -34.15
C TYR A 255 -10.52 5.55 -35.06
N ASP A 256 -11.78 5.35 -34.66
CA ASP A 256 -12.76 4.60 -35.45
C ASP A 256 -13.06 5.31 -36.78
N ALA A 257 -13.19 6.64 -36.75
CA ALA A 257 -13.40 7.46 -37.94
C ALA A 257 -12.18 7.45 -38.89
N ALA A 258 -10.96 7.57 -38.34
CA ALA A 258 -9.72 7.51 -39.12
C ALA A 258 -9.57 6.14 -39.79
N THR A 259 -9.79 5.06 -39.03
CA THR A 259 -9.74 3.67 -39.54
C THR A 259 -10.71 3.47 -40.69
N LYS A 260 -11.98 3.88 -40.50
CA LYS A 260 -13.01 3.76 -41.55
C LYS A 260 -12.70 4.63 -42.77
N GLY A 261 -12.16 5.83 -42.57
CA GLY A 261 -11.76 6.70 -43.68
C GLY A 261 -10.58 6.14 -44.47
N PHE A 262 -9.62 5.49 -43.83
CA PHE A 262 -8.53 4.78 -44.50
C PHE A 262 -9.02 3.57 -45.30
N GLU A 263 -9.94 2.77 -44.75
CA GLU A 263 -10.57 1.64 -45.45
C GLU A 263 -11.33 2.11 -46.71
N LEU A 264 -11.96 3.28 -46.64
CA LEU A 264 -12.64 3.92 -47.76
C LEU A 264 -11.70 4.71 -48.69
N GLY A 265 -10.39 4.72 -48.43
CA GLY A 265 -9.38 5.44 -49.22
C GLY A 265 -9.43 6.97 -49.11
N LYS A 266 -10.15 7.51 -48.12
CA LYS A 266 -10.32 8.95 -47.88
C LYS A 266 -9.24 9.57 -46.97
N PHE A 267 -8.59 8.76 -46.14
CA PHE A 267 -7.49 9.17 -45.26
C PHE A 267 -6.23 8.33 -45.53
N ASP A 268 -5.08 8.89 -45.16
CA ASP A 268 -3.82 8.17 -45.23
C ASP A 268 -3.67 7.24 -44.00
N PHE A 269 -2.81 6.23 -44.11
CA PHE A 269 -2.50 5.33 -43.01
C PHE A 269 -1.87 6.09 -41.82
N LEU A 270 -1.13 7.17 -42.09
CA LEU A 270 -0.54 8.00 -41.05
C LEU A 270 -1.60 8.67 -40.16
N ASP A 271 -2.76 9.06 -40.71
CA ASP A 271 -3.87 9.63 -39.93
C ASP A 271 -4.43 8.60 -38.93
N VAL A 272 -4.48 7.32 -39.34
CA VAL A 272 -4.89 6.22 -38.47
C VAL A 272 -3.90 6.01 -37.33
N LEU A 273 -2.59 6.06 -37.64
CA LEU A 273 -1.54 5.94 -36.63
C LEU A 273 -1.56 7.10 -35.63
N ASP A 274 -1.80 8.33 -36.07
CA ASP A 274 -1.88 9.49 -35.17
C ASP A 274 -3.12 9.43 -34.27
N ALA A 275 -4.28 9.05 -34.81
CA ALA A 275 -5.49 8.83 -34.03
C ALA A 275 -5.32 7.69 -33.01
N GLN A 276 -4.67 6.60 -33.41
CA GLN A 276 -4.33 5.48 -32.53
C GLN A 276 -3.40 5.92 -31.40
N ARG A 277 -2.33 6.65 -31.72
CA ARG A 277 -1.38 7.17 -30.73
C ARG A 277 -2.10 8.04 -29.70
N THR A 278 -3.04 8.87 -30.14
CA THR A 278 -3.86 9.72 -29.26
C THR A 278 -4.73 8.87 -28.33
N LEU A 279 -5.40 7.84 -28.85
CA LEU A 279 -6.19 6.90 -28.04
C LEU A 279 -5.35 6.17 -27.00
N PHE A 280 -4.15 5.71 -27.35
CA PHE A 280 -3.26 5.06 -26.39
C PHE A 280 -2.71 6.00 -25.35
N GLN A 281 -2.36 7.23 -25.72
CA GLN A 281 -1.96 8.25 -24.76
C GLN A 281 -3.08 8.51 -23.75
N ALA A 282 -4.34 8.61 -24.21
CA ALA A 282 -5.50 8.75 -23.34
C ALA A 282 -5.71 7.53 -22.41
N ARG A 283 -5.62 6.30 -22.94
CA ARG A 283 -5.73 5.06 -22.14
C ARG A 283 -4.61 4.98 -21.08
N ALA A 284 -3.37 5.31 -21.45
CA ALA A 284 -2.23 5.31 -20.55
C ALA A 284 -2.34 6.41 -19.46
N GLN A 285 -2.86 7.59 -19.80
CA GLN A 285 -3.16 8.64 -18.83
C GLN A 285 -4.26 8.19 -17.85
N TYR A 286 -5.36 7.62 -18.34
CA TYR A 286 -6.43 7.09 -17.50
C TYR A 286 -5.92 6.02 -16.53
N GLN A 287 -5.13 5.07 -17.03
CA GLN A 287 -4.54 4.02 -16.20
C GLN A 287 -3.60 4.58 -15.12
N ARG A 288 -2.81 5.61 -15.43
CA ARG A 288 -1.95 6.27 -14.45
C ARG A 288 -2.75 7.00 -13.38
N ALA A 289 -3.72 7.82 -13.78
CA ALA A 289 -4.55 8.58 -12.85
C ALA A 289 -5.42 7.66 -11.97
N SER A 290 -6.11 6.68 -12.56
CA SER A 290 -6.88 5.70 -11.78
C SER A 290 -6.01 4.88 -10.83
N GLY A 291 -4.81 4.47 -11.29
CA GLY A 291 -3.83 3.78 -10.46
C GLY A 291 -3.37 4.63 -9.28
N GLU A 292 -2.99 5.89 -9.51
CA GLU A 292 -2.58 6.83 -8.46
C GLU A 292 -3.68 7.06 -7.42
N ALA A 293 -4.92 7.30 -7.86
CA ALA A 293 -6.07 7.43 -6.96
C ALA A 293 -6.21 6.18 -6.07
N GLN A 294 -6.07 4.98 -6.63
CA GLN A 294 -6.14 3.75 -5.86
C GLN A 294 -4.99 3.61 -4.87
N ARG A 295 -3.76 3.97 -5.27
CA ARG A 295 -2.60 3.94 -4.35
C ARG A 295 -2.81 4.89 -3.18
N LEU A 296 -3.32 6.09 -3.43
CA LEU A 296 -3.58 7.10 -2.39
C LEU A 296 -4.70 6.66 -1.44
N ALA A 297 -5.78 6.06 -1.95
CA ALA A 297 -6.84 5.51 -1.12
C ALA A 297 -6.30 4.40 -0.19
N ILE A 298 -5.52 3.47 -0.75
CA ILE A 298 -4.88 2.39 0.02
C ILE A 298 -3.89 2.96 1.05
N ASP A 299 -3.13 4.00 0.71
CA ASP A 299 -2.17 4.61 1.64
C ASP A 299 -2.87 5.32 2.80
N ILE A 300 -3.98 6.02 2.54
CA ILE A 300 -4.81 6.62 3.60
C ILE A 300 -5.31 5.53 4.56
N ASP A 301 -5.84 4.43 4.02
CA ASP A 301 -6.32 3.31 4.85
C ASP A 301 -5.17 2.64 5.62
N ARG A 302 -3.99 2.51 5.01
CA ARG A 302 -2.78 2.01 5.69
C ARG A 302 -2.36 2.91 6.85
N GLN A 303 -2.41 4.23 6.68
CA GLN A 303 -2.01 5.21 7.69
C GLN A 303 -3.00 5.29 8.86
N LEU A 304 -4.30 5.21 8.55
CA LEU A 304 -5.38 5.35 9.53
C LEU A 304 -5.80 4.01 10.18
N GLY A 305 -5.36 2.88 9.63
CA GLY A 305 -5.92 1.58 9.98
C GLY A 305 -7.23 1.32 9.22
N GLU A 306 -7.62 0.05 9.17
CA GLU A 306 -8.77 -0.39 8.36
C GLU A 306 -10.05 0.37 8.69
N SER A 307 -10.80 0.76 7.66
CA SER A 307 -12.22 1.02 7.81
C SER A 307 -12.91 -0.34 7.98
N THR A 308 -13.66 -0.51 9.07
CA THR A 308 -14.55 -1.66 9.27
C THR A 308 -15.60 -1.80 8.16
N ASP A 309 -15.74 -0.81 7.27
CA ASP A 309 -16.63 -0.86 6.10
C ASP A 309 -16.13 -1.79 4.97
N SER A 310 -14.87 -2.23 5.00
CA SER A 310 -14.36 -3.21 4.02
C SER A 310 -14.63 -4.68 4.40
N ASP A 311 -15.26 -4.95 5.55
CA ASP A 311 -15.51 -6.30 6.07
C ASP A 311 -16.74 -6.98 5.46
N ALA A 312 -17.19 -6.55 4.27
CA ALA A 312 -18.01 -7.37 3.40
C ALA A 312 -17.16 -8.53 2.84
N THR A 313 -16.75 -9.43 3.73
CA THR A 313 -16.22 -10.74 3.40
C THR A 313 -17.32 -11.49 2.65
N PRO A 314 -17.10 -12.01 1.43
CA PRO A 314 -17.98 -13.03 0.91
C PRO A 314 -17.80 -14.23 1.83
N THR A 315 -18.83 -14.55 2.59
CA THR A 315 -18.91 -15.77 3.39
C THR A 315 -18.59 -16.94 2.46
N SER A 316 -17.36 -17.44 2.51
CA SER A 316 -17.00 -18.69 1.86
C SER A 316 -17.66 -19.79 2.68
N THR A 317 -18.89 -20.10 2.32
CA THR A 317 -19.54 -21.35 2.69
C THR A 317 -18.72 -22.47 2.05
N VAL A 318 -17.79 -23.04 2.82
CA VAL A 318 -17.18 -24.32 2.49
C VAL A 318 -18.32 -25.34 2.39
N PRO A 319 -18.55 -25.98 1.23
CA PRO A 319 -19.52 -27.06 1.16
C PRO A 319 -18.94 -28.27 1.88
N THR A 320 -19.52 -28.58 3.03
CA THR A 320 -19.26 -29.84 3.75
C THR A 320 -19.67 -30.99 2.83
N SER A 321 -18.68 -31.73 2.33
CA SER A 321 -18.90 -32.98 1.60
C SER A 321 -19.56 -34.01 2.53
N PRO A 322 -20.65 -34.69 2.12
CA PRO A 322 -21.25 -35.72 2.94
C PRO A 322 -20.38 -36.98 2.89
N ALA A 323 -20.04 -37.47 4.08
CA ALA A 323 -19.43 -38.78 4.27
C ALA A 323 -20.29 -39.87 3.64
N GLN A 324 -19.71 -40.63 2.72
CA GLN A 324 -20.26 -41.90 2.28
C GLN A 324 -20.09 -42.93 3.41
N ARG A 325 -21.20 -43.55 3.81
CA ARG A 325 -21.24 -44.88 4.42
C ARG A 325 -21.80 -45.85 3.39
#